data_AF-A0A443YUI5-F1
#
_entry.id   AF-A0A443YUI5-F1
#
_cell.length_a   1.000
_cell.length_b   1.000
_cell.length_c   1.000
_cell.angle_alpha   90.00
_cell.angle_beta   90.00
_cell.angle_gamma   90.00
#
_symmetry.space_group_name_H-M   'P 1'
#
loop_
_entity.id
_entity.type
_entity.pdbx_description
1 polymer ?
#
loop_
_entity_poly.entity_id
_entity_poly.type
_entity_poly.pdbx_seq_one_letter_code
_entity_poly.pdbx_strand_id
1 'polypeptide(L)'
;MKLSKKLFLLLASCFFAFGCELLDEEPEEEKKVDNSTYTYSYTCPTGKKYTIQIPNRLSSTCKANWEYYARTYGCNDADNFPEANKRKAQCP
;
A
#
# COMPACT_ATOMS: atom_id res chain seq x y z
N MET A 1 45.19 -18.86 -53.34
CA MET A 1 43.81 -19.17 -53.77
C MET A 1 43.23 -20.09 -52.71
N LYS A 2 42.32 -19.59 -51.86
CA LYS A 2 40.86 -19.51 -52.03
C LYS A 2 40.16 -20.86 -51.85
N LEU A 3 39.08 -20.76 -51.07
CA LEU A 3 37.95 -21.67 -50.89
C LEU A 3 38.17 -22.89 -49.98
N SER A 4 37.25 -23.29 -49.10
CA SER A 4 36.03 -22.70 -48.51
C SER A 4 35.26 -23.85 -47.83
N LYS A 5 34.29 -23.47 -46.98
CA LYS A 5 33.05 -24.21 -46.65
C LYS A 5 33.23 -25.38 -45.68
N LYS A 6 32.83 -25.16 -44.42
CA LYS A 6 31.46 -25.43 -43.90
C LYS A 6 31.11 -26.92 -43.93
N LEU A 7 31.18 -27.57 -42.78
CA LEU A 7 30.17 -28.52 -42.26
C LEU A 7 30.71 -29.04 -40.91
N PHE A 8 29.99 -29.31 -39.83
CA PHE A 8 28.66 -29.04 -39.28
C PHE A 8 28.62 -29.94 -38.01
N LEU A 9 27.71 -29.69 -37.07
CA LEU A 9 27.39 -30.52 -35.88
C LEU A 9 28.40 -30.41 -34.72
N LEU A 10 28.05 -30.09 -33.48
CA LEU A 10 26.79 -30.24 -32.74
C LEU A 10 26.87 -29.48 -31.40
N LEU A 11 25.69 -29.20 -30.83
CA LEU A 11 25.39 -28.98 -29.40
C LEU A 11 25.64 -27.59 -28.80
N ALA A 12 24.62 -26.73 -28.91
CA ALA A 12 24.13 -25.87 -27.83
C ALA A 12 22.84 -25.16 -28.31
N SER A 13 21.75 -25.90 -28.54
CA SER A 13 20.60 -25.95 -27.63
C SER A 13 20.16 -24.58 -27.07
N CYS A 14 19.04 -24.11 -27.62
CA CYS A 14 17.96 -23.41 -26.93
C CYS A 14 18.29 -22.14 -26.12
N PHE A 15 18.32 -21.00 -26.81
CA PHE A 15 17.62 -19.81 -26.30
C PHE A 15 16.74 -19.28 -27.44
N PHE A 16 15.59 -19.95 -27.62
CA PHE A 16 14.53 -19.48 -28.48
C PHE A 16 13.88 -18.24 -27.84
N ALA A 17 13.78 -17.20 -28.66
CA ALA A 17 12.98 -16.02 -28.43
C ALA A 17 11.49 -16.37 -28.26
N PHE A 18 10.82 -15.71 -27.30
CA PHE A 18 9.46 -15.15 -27.42
C PHE A 18 9.01 -14.54 -26.07
N GLY A 19 8.53 -13.29 -26.08
CA GLY A 19 7.42 -12.87 -25.22
C GLY A 19 7.57 -11.59 -24.38
N CYS A 20 6.93 -10.51 -24.84
CA CYS A 20 6.49 -9.28 -24.14
C CYS A 20 7.62 -8.36 -23.59
N GLU A 21 7.94 -7.20 -24.16
CA GLU A 21 7.08 -6.08 -24.61
C GLU A 21 6.13 -5.61 -23.49
N LEU A 22 6.08 -4.28 -23.28
CA LEU A 22 5.37 -3.56 -22.22
C LEU A 22 6.14 -3.43 -20.89
N LEU A 23 7.26 -2.71 -20.95
CA LEU A 23 7.74 -1.93 -19.81
C LEU A 23 6.76 -0.76 -19.69
N ASP A 24 5.62 -1.04 -19.05
CA ASP A 24 4.61 -0.07 -18.65
C ASP A 24 5.30 0.86 -17.64
N GLU A 25 5.91 1.92 -18.15
CA GLU A 25 6.24 3.12 -17.40
C GLU A 25 4.88 3.74 -17.05
N GLU A 26 4.25 3.17 -16.01
CA GLU A 26 3.01 3.66 -15.43
C GLU A 26 3.29 5.13 -15.10
N PRO A 27 2.58 6.09 -15.73
CA PRO A 27 2.83 7.50 -15.49
C PRO A 27 2.71 7.72 -13.98
N GLU A 28 3.77 8.24 -13.35
CA GLU A 28 3.66 8.82 -12.02
C GLU A 28 2.62 9.94 -12.15
N GLU A 29 1.35 9.59 -11.94
CA GLU A 29 0.31 10.56 -11.71
C GLU A 29 0.86 11.42 -10.60
N GLU A 30 1.12 12.70 -10.90
CA GLU A 30 1.38 13.72 -9.89
C GLU A 30 0.17 13.71 -8.95
N LYS A 31 0.24 12.84 -7.93
CA LYS A 31 -0.79 12.71 -6.92
C LYS A 31 -0.79 14.04 -6.23
N LYS A 32 -1.75 14.88 -6.62
CA LYS A 32 -2.02 16.16 -5.99
C LYS A 32 -2.09 15.89 -4.49
N VAL A 33 -1.05 16.31 -3.78
CA VAL A 33 -0.87 15.96 -2.37
C VAL A 33 -1.98 16.67 -1.60
N ASP A 34 -3.04 15.93 -1.28
CA ASP A 34 -4.13 16.44 -0.47
C ASP A 34 -3.66 16.52 0.98
N ASN A 35 -3.19 17.71 1.36
CA ASN A 35 -2.75 18.01 2.73
C ASN A 35 -3.92 18.23 3.70
N SER A 36 -5.18 17.96 3.30
CA SER A 36 -6.34 18.10 4.19
C SER A 36 -6.40 17.00 5.26
N THR A 37 -5.75 15.86 5.02
CA THR A 37 -5.72 14.70 5.93
C THR A 37 -4.30 14.20 6.13
N TYR A 38 -4.08 13.45 7.22
CA TYR A 38 -2.89 12.62 7.38
C TYR A 38 -3.30 11.15 7.46
N THR A 39 -2.40 10.27 7.02
CA THR A 39 -2.59 8.83 7.14
C THR A 39 -2.17 8.38 8.52
N TYR A 40 -3.11 7.80 9.26
CA TYR A 40 -2.85 7.11 10.51
C TYR A 40 -2.82 5.61 10.28
N SER A 41 -1.69 4.99 10.61
CA SER A 41 -1.46 3.55 10.47
C SER A 41 -1.38 2.89 11.84
N TYR A 42 -2.06 1.77 12.03
CA TYR A 42 -2.05 1.01 13.27
C TYR A 42 -1.98 -0.49 13.02
N THR A 43 -1.47 -1.23 14.01
CA THR A 43 -1.37 -2.68 13.98
C THR A 43 -2.19 -3.26 15.12
N CYS A 44 -3.07 -4.20 14.81
CA CYS A 44 -3.85 -4.91 15.80
C CYS A 44 -3.02 -6.00 16.50
N PRO A 45 -3.44 -6.48 17.68
CA PRO A 45 -2.75 -7.57 18.39
C PRO A 45 -2.62 -8.86 17.57
N THR A 46 -3.49 -9.07 16.59
CA THR A 46 -3.43 -10.18 15.63
C THR A 46 -2.35 -10.03 14.55
N GLY A 47 -1.61 -8.92 14.55
CA GLY A 47 -0.58 -8.58 13.55
C GLY A 47 -1.14 -7.93 12.28
N LYS A 48 -2.46 -7.83 12.12
CA LYS A 48 -3.08 -7.14 10.98
C LYS A 48 -2.83 -5.63 11.05
N LYS A 49 -2.47 -5.04 9.91
CA LYS A 49 -2.22 -3.60 9.76
C LYS A 49 -3.39 -2.94 9.05
N TYR A 50 -3.74 -1.74 9.50
CA TYR A 50 -4.81 -0.93 8.95
C TYR A 50 -4.37 0.53 8.86
N THR A 51 -5.01 1.27 7.97
CA THR A 51 -4.78 2.69 7.78
C THR A 51 -6.10 3.44 7.65
N ILE A 52 -6.14 4.68 8.12
CA ILE A 52 -7.25 5.61 7.92
C ILE A 52 -6.74 7.02 7.64
N GLN A 53 -7.56 7.84 6.97
CA GLN A 53 -7.28 9.26 6.79
C GLN A 53 -7.96 10.07 7.91
N ILE A 54 -7.20 10.90 8.61
CA ILE A 54 -7.70 11.79 9.67
C ILE A 54 -7.51 13.24 9.25
N PRO A 55 -8.54 14.10 9.33
CA PRO A 55 -8.41 15.50 8.93
C PRO A 55 -7.38 16.27 9.77
N ASN A 56 -6.51 17.02 9.09
CA ASN A 56 -5.46 17.83 9.73
C ASN A 56 -6.01 18.99 10.55
N ARG A 57 -7.20 19.51 10.17
CA ARG A 57 -7.91 20.60 10.84
C ARG A 57 -8.41 20.29 12.26
N LEU A 58 -8.43 19.01 12.65
CA LEU A 58 -8.88 18.61 13.98
C LEU A 58 -7.90 19.05 15.06
N SER A 59 -8.40 19.33 16.26
CA SER A 59 -7.54 19.51 17.44
C SER A 59 -6.75 18.23 17.74
N SER A 60 -5.64 18.35 18.46
CA SER A 60 -4.83 17.20 18.89
C SER A 60 -5.66 16.17 19.67
N THR A 61 -6.54 16.63 20.56
CA THR A 61 -7.47 15.77 21.29
C THR A 61 -8.39 15.01 20.36
N CYS A 62 -8.95 15.68 19.34
CA CYS A 62 -9.83 15.01 18.40
C CYS A 62 -9.10 14.03 17.49
N LYS A 63 -7.89 14.34 17.06
CA LYS A 63 -7.02 13.38 16.36
C LYS A 63 -6.83 12.11 17.19
N ALA A 64 -6.47 12.24 18.46
CA ALA A 64 -6.32 11.08 19.36
C ALA A 64 -7.63 10.28 19.54
N ASN A 65 -8.78 10.95 19.62
CA ASN A 65 -10.09 10.29 19.71
C ASN A 65 -10.43 9.52 18.43
N TRP A 66 -10.15 10.09 17.25
CA TRP A 66 -10.30 9.41 15.97
C TRP A 66 -9.36 8.20 15.85
N GLU A 67 -8.10 8.33 16.26
CA GLU A 67 -7.13 7.22 16.27
C GLU A 67 -7.54 6.08 17.22
N TYR A 68 -8.05 6.43 18.40
CA TYR A 68 -8.57 5.45 19.36
C TYR A 68 -9.79 4.73 18.79
N TYR A 69 -10.76 5.46 18.26
CA TYR A 69 -11.94 4.89 17.62
C TYR A 69 -11.56 3.93 16.48
N ALA A 70 -10.65 4.36 15.60
CA ALA A 70 -10.19 3.55 14.48
C ALA A 70 -9.53 2.25 14.94
N ARG A 71 -8.63 2.30 15.93
CA ARG A 71 -8.01 1.10 16.50
C ARG A 71 -9.03 0.17 17.13
N THR A 72 -9.92 0.71 17.94
CA THR A 72 -10.92 -0.08 18.66
C THR A 72 -11.80 -0.86 17.69
N TYR A 73 -12.37 -0.17 16.69
CA TYR A 73 -13.23 -0.82 15.70
C TYR A 73 -12.46 -1.68 14.70
N GLY A 74 -11.31 -1.20 14.22
CA GLY A 74 -10.48 -1.94 13.27
C GLY A 74 -9.91 -3.24 13.84
N CYS A 75 -9.63 -3.27 15.14
CA CYS A 75 -9.14 -4.47 15.82
C CYS A 75 -10.24 -5.30 16.49
N ASN A 76 -11.51 -4.92 16.33
CA ASN A 76 -12.66 -5.56 16.98
C ASN A 76 -12.50 -5.70 18.51
N ASP A 77 -11.99 -4.64 19.15
CA ASP A 77 -11.81 -4.55 20.59
C ASP A 77 -13.13 -4.17 21.28
N ALA A 78 -14.02 -5.17 21.35
CA ALA A 78 -15.42 -5.00 21.76
C ALA A 78 -15.58 -4.41 23.16
N ASP A 79 -14.65 -4.72 24.07
CA ASP A 79 -14.65 -4.20 25.44
C ASP A 79 -14.54 -2.68 25.49
N ASN A 80 -13.92 -2.07 24.46
CA ASN A 80 -13.68 -0.64 24.37
C ASN A 80 -14.66 0.11 23.45
N PHE A 81 -15.63 -0.57 22.83
CA PHE A 81 -16.60 0.07 21.92
C PHE A 81 -17.37 1.23 22.58
N PRO A 82 -17.90 1.10 23.81
CA PRO A 82 -18.64 2.20 24.44
C PRO A 82 -17.81 3.46 24.63
N GLU A 83 -16.56 3.31 25.08
CA GLU A 83 -15.66 4.44 25.31
C GLU A 83 -15.19 5.05 23.98
N ALA A 84 -14.91 4.23 22.97
CA ALA A 84 -14.55 4.72 21.64
C ALA A 84 -15.65 5.60 21.04
N ASN A 85 -16.91 5.17 21.11
CA ASN A 85 -18.06 5.96 20.67
C ASN A 85 -18.16 7.28 21.43
N LYS A 86 -18.05 7.23 22.77
CA LYS A 86 -18.11 8.43 23.62
C LYS A 86 -17.02 9.44 23.23
N ARG A 87 -15.79 9.00 23.00
CA ARG A 87 -14.67 9.85 22.58
C ARG A 87 -14.88 10.43 21.20
N LYS A 88 -15.31 9.61 20.24
CA LYS A 88 -15.54 10.06 18.86
C LYS A 88 -16.69 11.06 18.78
N ALA A 89 -17.74 10.90 19.58
CA ALA A 89 -18.89 11.80 19.63
C ALA A 89 -18.56 13.23 20.12
N GLN A 90 -17.43 13.41 20.82
CA GLN A 90 -16.94 14.73 21.23
C GLN A 90 -16.26 15.51 20.10
N CYS A 91 -16.10 14.88 18.94
CA CYS A 91 -15.32 15.40 17.84
C CYS A 91 -16.13 15.36 16.53
N PRO A 92 -16.00 16.39 15.68
CA PRO A 92 -16.55 16.35 14.33
C PRO A 92 -15.96 15.16 13.55
#